data_AF-A0A352DV67-F1
#
_entry.id   AF-A0A352DV67-F1
#
_cell.length_a   1.000
_cell.length_b   1.000
_cell.length_c   1.000
_cell.angle_alpha   90.00
_cell.angle_beta   90.00
_cell.angle_gamma   90.00
#
_symmetry.space_group_name_H-M   'P 1'
#
loop_
_entity.id
_entity.type
_entity.pdbx_description
1 polymer ?
#
loop_
_entity_poly.entity_id
_entity_poly.type
_entity_poly.pdbx_seq_one_letter_code
_entity_poly.pdbx_strand_id
1 'polypeptide(L)' 'AGHTGPVRHLAIHGGMLHSAGDDGSVITWDGASGEKRATVGIGGAVKALDVAPDGRIAAASA' A
#
# COMPACT_ATOMS: atom_id res chain seq x y z
N ALA A 1 6.08 -11.90 4.58
CA ALA A 1 4.62 -12.09 4.43
C ALA A 1 4.01 -10.87 3.75
N GLY A 2 3.42 -11.07 2.58
CA GLY A 2 2.78 -10.03 1.76
C GLY A 2 1.26 -10.09 1.82
N HIS A 3 0.62 -9.59 0.77
CA HIS A 3 -0.84 -9.61 0.65
C HIS A 3 -1.41 -11.02 0.67
N THR A 4 -2.59 -11.17 1.27
CA THR A 4 -3.35 -12.45 1.33
C THR A 4 -4.47 -12.51 0.30
N GLY A 5 -4.65 -11.43 -0.46
CA GLY A 5 -5.60 -11.34 -1.58
C GLY A 5 -5.01 -10.58 -2.77
N PRO A 6 -5.78 -10.41 -3.86
CA PRO A 6 -5.35 -9.67 -5.03
C PRO A 6 -4.84 -8.27 -4.69
N VAL A 7 -3.63 -7.95 -5.17
CA VAL A 7 -3.11 -6.58 -5.18
C VAL A 7 -3.79 -5.82 -6.32
N ARG A 8 -4.40 -4.68 -6.01
CA ARG A 8 -5.13 -3.87 -6.98
C ARG A 8 -4.46 -2.54 -7.28
N HIS A 9 -3.67 -2.03 -6.35
CA HIS A 9 -3.07 -0.71 -6.45
C HIS A 9 -1.61 -0.72 -6.03
N LEU A 10 -0.81 0.10 -6.72
CA LEU A 10 0.59 0.35 -6.45
C LEU A 10 0.87 1.84 -6.58
N ALA A 11 1.70 2.38 -5.68
CA ALA A 11 2.21 3.75 -5.75
C ALA A 11 3.68 3.79 -5.31
N ILE A 12 4.49 4.64 -5.93
CA ILE A 12 5.91 4.80 -5.61
C ILE A 12 6.15 6.25 -5.20
N HIS A 13 6.82 6.46 -4.07
CA HIS A 13 7.22 7.78 -3.61
C HIS A 13 8.46 7.69 -2.72
N GLY A 14 9.44 8.58 -2.92
CA GLY A 14 10.58 8.70 -2.02
C GLY A 14 11.41 7.41 -1.81
N GLY A 15 11.47 6.53 -2.81
CA GLY A 15 12.17 5.24 -2.69
C GLY A 15 11.37 4.15 -1.97
N MET A 16 10.11 4.41 -1.63
CA MET A 16 9.18 3.43 -1.08
C MET A 16 8.18 2.98 -2.15
N LEU A 17 7.80 1.71 -2.10
CA LEU A 17 6.64 1.17 -2.81
C LEU A 17 5.49 1.01 -1.82
N HIS A 18 4.29 1.36 -2.22
CA HIS A 18 3.06 1.12 -1.48
C HIS A 18 2.16 0.23 -2.32
N SER A 19 1.64 -0.85 -1.73
CA SER A 19 0.70 -1.76 -2.39
C SER A 19 -0.57 -1.86 -1.59
N ALA A 20 -1.71 -2.01 -2.26
CA ALA A 20 -3.00 -2.21 -1.61
C ALA A 20 -3.89 -3.19 -2.37
N GLY A 21 -4.77 -3.91 -1.65
CA GLY A 21 -5.52 -5.00 -2.24
C GLY A 21 -6.84 -5.34 -1.55
N ASP A 22 -7.43 -6.44 -2.02
CA ASP A 22 -8.72 -6.96 -1.56
C ASP A 22 -8.66 -7.53 -0.13
N ASP A 23 -7.45 -7.79 0.38
CA ASP A 23 -7.23 -8.16 1.79
C ASP A 23 -7.41 -6.98 2.76
N GLY A 24 -7.71 -5.80 2.23
CA GLY A 24 -7.96 -4.59 2.99
C GLY A 24 -6.74 -4.06 3.71
N SER A 25 -5.55 -4.34 3.20
CA SER A 25 -4.30 -3.79 3.71
C SER A 25 -3.63 -2.84 2.72
N VAL A 26 -2.88 -1.88 3.27
CA VAL A 26 -1.82 -1.16 2.56
C VAL A 26 -0.49 -1.64 3.13
N ILE A 27 0.40 -2.12 2.27
CA ILE A 27 1.76 -2.54 2.63
C ILE A 27 2.77 -1.55 2.05
N THR A 28 3.69 -1.10 2.89
CA THR A 28 4.82 -0.27 2.45
C THR A 28 6.09 -1.10 2.42
N TRP A 29 6.85 -0.95 1.34
CA TRP A 29 8.08 -1.66 1.05
C TRP A 29 9.20 -0.66 0.80
N ASP A 30 10.39 -1.00 1.26
CA ASP A 30 11.61 -0.38 0.80
C ASP A 30 11.83 -0.75 -0.67
N GLY A 31 11.90 0.25 -1.56
CA GLY A 31 12.02 0.00 -2.99
C GLY A 31 13.37 -0.57 -3.42
N ALA A 32 14.42 -0.40 -2.61
CA ALA A 32 15.76 -0.90 -2.94
C ALA A 32 15.96 -2.34 -2.46
N SER A 33 15.59 -2.63 -1.21
CA SER A 33 15.77 -3.96 -0.64
C SER A 33 14.58 -4.90 -0.86
N GLY A 34 13.41 -4.36 -1.21
CA GLY A 34 12.15 -5.11 -1.23
C GLY A 34 11.64 -5.49 0.16
N GLU A 35 12.27 -4.97 1.23
CA GLU A 35 11.86 -5.28 2.59
C GLU A 35 10.53 -4.60 2.93
N LYS A 36 9.64 -5.36 3.57
CA LYS A 36 8.40 -4.81 4.10
C LYS A 36 8.69 -3.89 5.29
N ARG A 37 8.33 -2.61 5.18
CA ARG A 37 8.49 -1.61 6.23
C ARG A 37 7.27 -1.51 7.15
N ALA A 38 6.07 -1.59 6.58
CA ALA A 38 4.83 -1.42 7.34
C ALA A 38 3.64 -2.16 6.71
N THR A 39 2.64 -2.45 7.52
CA THR A 39 1.33 -2.94 7.08
C THR A 39 0.25 -2.22 7.87
N VAL A 40 -0.71 -1.63 7.18
CA VAL A 40 -1.85 -0.91 7.77
C VAL A 40 -3.14 -1.57 7.29
N GLY A 41 -4.01 -1.94 8.23
CA GLY A 41 -5.34 -2.44 7.92
C GLY A 41 -6.32 -1.28 7.69
N ILE A 42 -6.99 -1.29 6.55
CA ILE A 42 -8.01 -0.30 6.16
C ILE A 42 -9.42 -0.80 6.51
N GLY A 43 -9.61 -2.11 6.70
CA GLY A 43 -10.87 -2.71 7.17
C GLY A 43 -11.83 -3.17 6.05
N GLY A 44 -11.46 -2.95 4.79
CA GLY A 44 -12.18 -3.43 3.62
C GLY A 44 -11.32 -3.32 2.37
N ALA A 45 -11.75 -3.95 1.27
CA ALA A 45 -11.00 -3.97 0.02
C ALA A 45 -10.66 -2.54 -0.43
N VAL A 46 -9.36 -2.26 -0.60
CA VAL A 46 -8.90 -0.94 -1.01
C VAL A 46 -9.24 -0.74 -2.49
N LYS A 47 -9.93 0.36 -2.79
CA LYS A 47 -10.44 0.72 -4.13
C LYS A 47 -9.64 1.83 -4.79
N ALA A 48 -8.86 2.57 -4.01
CA ALA A 48 -7.94 3.58 -4.50
C ALA A 48 -6.78 3.75 -3.52
N LEU A 49 -5.61 4.05 -4.06
CA LEU A 49 -4.39 4.38 -3.32
C LEU A 49 -3.66 5.49 -4.06
N ASP A 50 -3.27 6.55 -3.35
CA ASP A 50 -2.43 7.61 -3.88
C ASP A 50 -1.45 8.12 -2.81
N VAL A 51 -0.35 8.74 -3.25
CA VAL A 51 0.67 9.32 -2.38
C VAL A 51 0.92 10.76 -2.76
N ALA A 52 0.67 11.67 -1.82
CA ALA A 52 0.90 13.08 -2.00
C ALA A 52 2.40 13.42 -2.09
N PRO A 53 2.78 14.59 -2.66
CA PRO A 53 4.18 15.00 -2.74
C PRO A 53 4.90 15.12 -1.38
N ASP A 54 4.16 15.28 -0.28
CA ASP A 54 4.68 15.29 1.09
C ASP A 54 4.80 13.89 1.72
N GLY A 55 4.51 12.83 0.96
CA GLY A 55 4.60 11.44 1.37
C GLY A 55 3.38 10.90 2.12
N ARG A 56 2.31 11.70 2.32
CA ARG A 56 1.07 11.19 2.93
C ARG A 56 0.34 10.25 1.98
N ILE A 57 -0.18 9.16 2.54
CA ILE A 57 -0.93 8.15 1.80
C ILE A 57 -2.43 8.39 1.97
N ALA A 58 -3.16 8.42 0.85
CA ALA A 58 -4.61 8.36 0.83
C ALA A 58 -5.06 6.96 0.36
N ALA A 59 -5.95 6.32 1.10
CA ALA A 59 -6.55 5.05 0.74
C ALA A 59 -8.06 5.10 0.94
N ALA A 60 -8.82 4.59 -0.02
CA ALA A 60 -10.28 4.48 0.08
C ALA A 60 -10.69 3.01 0.04
N SER A 61 -11.53 2.59 0.99
CA SER A 61 -12.19 1.28 0.99
C SER A 61 -13.69 1.44 0.77
N ALA A 62 -14.32 0.37 0.29
CA ALA A 62 -15.77 0.24 0.29
C ALA A 62 -16.30 -0.07 1.69
#